data_AF-A0A3R7BI18-F1
#
_entry.id   AF-A0A3R7BI18-F1
#
_cell.length_a   1.000
_cell.length_b   1.000
_cell.length_c   1.000
_cell.angle_alpha   90.00
_cell.angle_beta   90.00
_cell.angle_gamma   90.00
#
_symmetry.space_group_name_H-M   'P 1'
#
loop_
_entity.id
_entity.type
_entity.pdbx_description
1 polymer ?
#
loop_
_entity_poly.entity_id
_entity_poly.type
_entity_poly.pdbx_seq_one_letter_code
_entity_poly.pdbx_strand_id
1 'polypeptide(L)'
;MNYAELLSENREKIEKRLRELFGLGVSVFQLSRYALGCGCTGLTVSPTGLSIDDLEVFKDRILPMVLEVSDRFDLKPGLAYAIVGGDAGVTALHLTDYCDRCAIEYAGAGGRPRPDTYVLENFEGGGSDREIQDLRSSFEDLIRKKTGVPVYLLEMGVFALRCGCVGISTFTRGMRREGLDELLDGLDEIAEGLSINSDLLYATIIPGTEEVMTLNVKQLCEECNKRYRNPRADIYISRWK
;
A
#
# COMPACT_ATOMS: atom_id res chain seq x y z
N MET A 1 -16.03 -5.73 -12.61
CA MET A 1 -14.62 -5.32 -12.43
C MET A 1 -14.20 -5.82 -11.07
N ASN A 2 -13.10 -6.56 -11.00
CA ASN A 2 -12.58 -7.05 -9.73
C ASN A 2 -11.67 -6.01 -9.05
N TYR A 3 -11.24 -6.29 -7.82
CA TYR A 3 -10.46 -5.34 -7.00
C TYR A 3 -9.12 -4.97 -7.66
N ALA A 4 -8.43 -5.95 -8.25
CA ALA A 4 -7.17 -5.77 -8.97
C ALA A 4 -7.30 -4.88 -10.22
N GLU A 5 -8.33 -5.12 -11.03
CA GLU A 5 -8.66 -4.33 -12.21
C GLU A 5 -8.97 -2.88 -11.81
N LEU A 6 -9.77 -2.70 -10.75
CA LEU A 6 -10.12 -1.37 -10.23
C LEU A 6 -8.88 -0.59 -9.79
N LEU A 7 -7.96 -1.20 -9.04
CA LEU A 7 -6.70 -0.55 -8.67
C LEU A 7 -5.84 -0.20 -9.89
N SER A 8 -5.72 -1.11 -10.85
CA SER A 8 -4.90 -0.91 -12.05
C SER A 8 -5.42 0.22 -12.93
N GLU A 9 -6.73 0.24 -13.19
CA GLU A 9 -7.40 1.30 -13.96
C GLU A 9 -7.22 2.66 -13.29
N ASN A 10 -7.43 2.76 -11.98
CA ASN A 10 -7.29 4.03 -11.27
C ASN A 10 -5.84 4.52 -11.23
N ARG A 11 -4.86 3.62 -11.09
CA ARG A 11 -3.44 3.97 -11.19
C ARG A 11 -3.11 4.54 -12.57
N GLU A 12 -3.60 3.92 -13.63
CA GLU A 12 -3.46 4.40 -15.01
C GLU A 12 -4.10 5.77 -15.21
N LYS A 13 -5.32 5.95 -14.68
CA LYS A 13 -6.05 7.20 -14.75
C LYS A 13 -5.32 8.34 -14.05
N ILE A 14 -4.79 8.12 -12.84
CA ILE A 14 -4.00 9.13 -12.13
C ILE A 14 -2.74 9.47 -12.94
N GLU A 15 -1.97 8.47 -13.41
CA GLU A 15 -0.77 8.71 -14.21
C GLU A 15 -1.06 9.54 -15.45
N LYS A 16 -2.12 9.19 -16.19
CA LYS A 16 -2.52 9.92 -17.40
C LYS A 16 -2.79 11.39 -17.10
N ARG A 17 -3.57 11.68 -16.07
CA ARG A 17 -3.93 13.06 -15.69
C ARG A 17 -2.73 13.85 -15.18
N LEU A 18 -1.83 13.21 -14.43
CA LEU A 18 -0.57 13.84 -14.03
C LEU A 18 0.31 14.17 -15.24
N ARG A 19 0.39 13.28 -16.23
CA ARG A 19 1.13 13.55 -17.48
C ARG A 19 0.50 14.64 -18.33
N GLU A 20 -0.82 14.81 -18.30
CA GLU A 20 -1.50 15.93 -18.94
C GLU A 20 -1.13 17.28 -18.31
N LEU A 21 -0.81 17.30 -17.01
CA LEU A 21 -0.37 18.50 -16.30
C LEU A 21 1.13 18.79 -16.42
N PHE A 22 1.96 17.76 -16.25
CA PHE A 22 3.40 17.90 -16.04
C PHE A 22 4.25 17.30 -17.17
N GLY A 23 3.62 16.66 -18.16
CA GLY A 23 4.30 15.98 -19.26
C GLY A 23 4.83 14.59 -18.90
N LEU A 24 5.63 14.02 -19.81
CA LEU A 24 6.09 12.62 -19.74
C LEU A 24 7.08 12.33 -18.60
N GLY A 25 7.61 13.36 -17.94
CA GLY A 25 8.51 13.22 -16.80
C GLY A 25 7.84 12.61 -15.56
N VAL A 26 6.51 12.61 -15.49
CA VAL A 26 5.76 12.06 -14.37
C VAL A 26 5.28 10.64 -14.65
N SER A 27 5.36 9.79 -13.63
CA SER A 27 4.76 8.46 -13.63
C SER A 27 4.21 8.08 -12.26
N VAL A 28 3.26 7.16 -12.21
CA VAL A 28 2.75 6.58 -10.96
C VAL A 28 3.23 5.15 -10.90
N PHE A 29 4.28 4.91 -10.12
CA PHE A 29 4.89 3.60 -10.01
C PHE A 29 3.95 2.60 -9.33
N GLN A 30 3.20 3.05 -8.32
CA GLN A 30 2.28 2.23 -7.54
C GLN A 30 1.05 3.03 -7.11
N LEU A 31 -0.10 2.35 -7.08
CA LEU A 31 -1.27 2.75 -6.29
C LEU A 31 -1.56 1.62 -5.31
N SER A 32 -1.83 1.92 -4.04
CA SER A 32 -2.23 0.92 -3.05
C SER A 32 -3.35 1.38 -2.15
N ARG A 33 -4.22 0.44 -1.75
CA ARG A 33 -5.14 0.59 -0.61
C ARG A 33 -4.52 -0.16 0.57
N TYR A 34 -4.44 0.48 1.73
CA TYR A 34 -3.79 -0.09 2.91
C TYR A 34 -4.64 0.00 4.17
N ALA A 35 -4.31 -0.87 5.12
CA ALA A 35 -4.79 -0.86 6.50
C ALA A 35 -3.60 -1.01 7.47
N LEU A 36 -3.60 -0.20 8.53
CA LEU A 36 -2.55 -0.14 9.54
C LEU A 36 -2.97 -0.85 10.84
N GLY A 37 -1.99 -1.25 11.66
CA GLY A 37 -2.24 -1.91 12.95
C GLY A 37 -2.97 -1.08 13.97
N CYS A 38 -2.97 0.24 13.83
CA CYS A 38 -3.77 1.13 14.67
C CYS A 38 -5.25 1.22 14.24
N GLY A 39 -5.63 0.65 13.09
CA GLY A 39 -6.97 0.76 12.53
C GLY A 39 -7.15 1.89 11.52
N CYS A 40 -6.12 2.68 11.21
CA CYS A 40 -6.18 3.63 10.11
C CYS A 40 -6.16 2.89 8.77
N THR A 41 -6.86 3.43 7.78
CA THR A 41 -6.81 2.90 6.42
C THR A 41 -6.56 4.04 5.44
N GLY A 42 -6.00 3.77 4.28
CA GLY A 42 -5.89 4.81 3.27
C GLY A 42 -5.58 4.32 1.87
N LEU A 43 -5.33 5.28 1.00
CA LEU A 43 -4.75 5.09 -0.32
C LEU A 43 -3.37 5.74 -0.36
N THR A 44 -2.43 5.10 -1.05
CA THR A 44 -1.12 5.65 -1.37
C THR A 44 -0.92 5.67 -2.87
N VAL A 45 -0.60 6.84 -3.42
CA VAL A 45 -0.08 7.00 -4.78
C VAL A 45 1.41 7.21 -4.66
N SER A 46 2.23 6.42 -5.35
CA SER A 46 3.70 6.59 -5.38
C SER A 46 4.12 7.18 -6.72
N PRO A 47 4.15 8.51 -6.86
CA PRO A 47 4.60 9.15 -8.08
C PRO A 47 6.13 9.16 -8.19
N THR A 48 6.61 9.47 -9.38
CA THR A 48 8.00 9.85 -9.66
C THR A 48 7.99 11.11 -10.52
N GLY A 49 8.92 12.04 -10.29
CA GLY A 49 9.04 13.26 -11.09
C GLY A 49 8.09 14.39 -10.68
N LEU A 50 7.42 14.28 -9.52
CA LEU A 50 6.73 15.40 -8.87
C LEU A 50 7.61 15.98 -7.77
N SER A 51 7.63 17.30 -7.65
CA SER A 51 8.26 18.04 -6.56
C SER A 51 7.24 18.61 -5.58
N ILE A 52 7.70 19.06 -4.41
CA ILE A 52 6.86 19.78 -3.46
C ILE A 52 6.27 21.07 -4.06
N ASP A 53 7.05 21.80 -4.88
CA ASP A 53 6.60 23.02 -5.55
C ASP A 53 5.41 22.74 -6.49
N ASP A 54 5.42 21.58 -7.16
CA ASP A 54 4.29 21.14 -7.99
C ASP A 54 3.03 20.94 -7.16
N LEU A 55 3.15 20.41 -5.93
CA LEU A 55 2.01 20.25 -5.02
C LEU A 55 1.51 21.61 -4.55
N GLU A 56 2.40 22.55 -4.23
CA GLU A 56 2.03 23.90 -3.79
C GLU A 56 1.27 24.67 -4.86
N VAL A 57 1.73 24.59 -6.11
CA VAL A 57 1.14 25.33 -7.24
C VAL A 57 -0.12 24.65 -7.78
N PHE A 58 -0.14 23.31 -7.85
CA PHE A 58 -1.20 22.56 -8.51
C PHE A 58 -2.07 21.72 -7.57
N LYS A 59 -2.05 22.00 -6.25
CA LYS A 59 -2.90 21.33 -5.24
C LYS A 59 -4.34 21.15 -5.72
N ASP A 60 -4.97 22.23 -6.18
CA ASP A 60 -6.38 22.26 -6.57
C ASP A 60 -6.69 21.42 -7.82
N ARG A 61 -5.65 21.00 -8.55
CA ARG A 61 -5.77 20.07 -9.67
C ARG A 61 -5.42 18.65 -9.29
N ILE A 62 -4.40 18.44 -8.45
CA ILE A 62 -3.92 17.12 -8.03
C ILE A 62 -4.86 16.47 -7.03
N LEU A 63 -5.27 17.20 -5.99
CA LEU A 63 -6.07 16.63 -4.90
C LEU A 63 -7.40 16.03 -5.38
N PRO A 64 -8.19 16.70 -6.25
CA PRO A 64 -9.40 16.09 -6.81
C PRO A 64 -9.15 14.81 -7.60
N MET A 65 -7.97 14.63 -8.21
CA MET A 65 -7.65 13.40 -8.94
C MET A 65 -7.57 12.19 -8.02
N VAL A 66 -6.97 12.39 -6.84
CA VAL A 66 -6.77 11.31 -5.87
C VAL A 66 -8.05 11.08 -5.07
N LEU A 67 -8.81 12.13 -4.76
CA LEU A 67 -10.12 12.01 -4.07
C LEU A 67 -11.15 11.26 -4.92
N GLU A 68 -11.18 11.48 -6.23
CA GLU A 68 -12.06 10.72 -7.13
C GLU A 68 -11.78 9.21 -7.08
N VAL A 69 -10.52 8.83 -6.81
CA VAL A 69 -10.15 7.43 -6.63
C VAL A 69 -10.53 6.93 -5.24
N SER A 70 -10.40 7.74 -4.17
CA SER A 70 -10.86 7.33 -2.84
C SER A 70 -12.35 7.02 -2.78
N ASP A 71 -13.17 7.79 -3.49
CA ASP A 71 -14.62 7.57 -3.55
C ASP A 71 -14.98 6.21 -4.15
N ARG A 72 -14.18 5.72 -5.11
CA ARG A 72 -14.40 4.39 -5.72
C ARG A 72 -14.09 3.22 -4.77
N PHE A 73 -13.38 3.47 -3.68
CA PHE A 73 -13.07 2.50 -2.62
C PHE A 73 -13.83 2.80 -1.32
N ASP A 74 -14.87 3.64 -1.38
CA ASP A 74 -15.62 4.12 -0.21
C ASP A 74 -14.71 4.63 0.93
N LEU A 75 -13.56 5.21 0.55
CA LEU A 75 -12.60 5.81 1.48
C LEU A 75 -12.96 7.28 1.68
N LYS A 76 -13.21 7.65 2.94
CA LYS A 76 -13.49 9.01 3.39
C LYS A 76 -12.29 9.53 4.18
N PRO A 77 -11.26 10.06 3.49
CA PRO A 77 -10.04 10.47 4.16
C PRO A 77 -10.32 11.59 5.15
N GLY A 78 -9.68 11.54 6.32
CA GLY A 78 -9.54 12.66 7.26
C GLY A 78 -8.32 13.52 6.97
N LEU A 79 -7.35 13.01 6.21
CA LEU A 79 -6.14 13.76 5.83
C LEU A 79 -5.66 13.38 4.43
N ALA A 80 -5.30 14.40 3.64
CA ALA A 80 -4.46 14.26 2.45
C ALA A 80 -3.08 14.84 2.75
N TYR A 81 -2.02 14.07 2.49
CA TYR A 81 -0.65 14.54 2.67
C TYR A 81 0.34 13.89 1.71
N ALA A 82 1.50 14.51 1.55
CA ALA A 82 2.62 13.98 0.79
C ALA A 82 3.79 13.65 1.72
N ILE A 83 4.54 12.61 1.38
CA ILE A 83 5.87 12.38 1.93
C ILE A 83 6.90 12.95 0.96
N VAL A 84 7.73 13.86 1.46
CA VAL A 84 8.71 14.60 0.66
C VAL A 84 10.11 14.09 0.98
N GLY A 85 10.83 13.64 -0.04
CA GLY A 85 12.21 13.21 0.05
C GLY A 85 13.17 14.38 0.30
N GLY A 86 14.42 14.05 0.64
CA GLY A 86 15.47 15.05 0.90
C GLY A 86 15.83 15.91 -0.31
N ASP A 87 15.46 15.49 -1.52
CA ASP A 87 15.61 16.22 -2.79
C ASP A 87 14.39 17.06 -3.17
N ALA A 88 13.45 17.25 -2.22
CA ALA A 88 12.16 17.88 -2.43
C ALA A 88 11.22 17.12 -3.39
N GLY A 89 11.57 15.89 -3.78
CA GLY A 89 10.73 15.01 -4.58
C GLY A 89 9.59 14.41 -3.76
N VAL A 90 8.39 14.36 -4.34
CA VAL A 90 7.24 13.68 -3.74
C VAL A 90 7.40 12.18 -3.94
N THR A 91 7.54 11.45 -2.83
CA THR A 91 7.71 9.98 -2.86
C THR A 91 6.38 9.24 -2.72
N ALA A 92 5.41 9.86 -2.03
CA ALA A 92 4.08 9.31 -1.85
C ALA A 92 3.05 10.42 -1.62
N LEU A 93 1.84 10.24 -2.15
CA LEU A 93 0.64 10.98 -1.78
C LEU A 93 -0.29 10.02 -1.04
N HIS A 94 -0.70 10.40 0.16
CA HIS A 94 -1.56 9.61 1.04
C HIS A 94 -2.92 10.29 1.19
N LEU A 95 -3.97 9.48 1.11
CA LEU A 95 -5.31 9.79 1.60
C LEU A 95 -5.60 8.85 2.76
N THR A 96 -5.68 9.36 3.98
CA THR A 96 -5.82 8.52 5.19
C THR A 96 -7.14 8.80 5.88
N ASP A 97 -7.90 7.75 6.13
CA ASP A 97 -8.94 7.72 7.16
C ASP A 97 -8.32 7.26 8.48
N TYR A 98 -8.38 8.13 9.48
CA TYR A 98 -7.81 7.89 10.79
C TYR A 98 -8.74 7.09 11.68
N CYS A 99 -8.17 6.21 12.52
CA CYS A 99 -8.89 5.77 13.71
C CYS A 99 -8.99 6.91 14.73
N ASP A 100 -9.96 6.83 15.64
CA ASP A 100 -10.22 7.86 16.66
C ASP A 100 -8.95 8.27 17.41
N ARG A 101 -8.10 7.30 17.75
CA ARG A 101 -6.84 7.55 18.44
C ARG A 101 -5.89 8.42 17.62
N CYS A 102 -5.67 8.06 16.36
CA CYS A 102 -4.77 8.81 15.48
C CYS A 102 -5.35 10.19 15.12
N ALA A 103 -6.67 10.30 14.97
CA ALA A 103 -7.33 11.58 14.75
C ALA A 103 -7.06 12.55 15.90
N ILE A 104 -7.17 12.08 17.15
CA ILE A 104 -6.85 12.88 18.35
C ILE A 104 -5.36 13.23 18.39
N GLU A 105 -4.49 12.26 18.14
CA GLU A 105 -3.03 12.45 18.22
C GLU A 105 -2.54 13.49 17.19
N TYR A 106 -3.00 13.38 15.93
CA TYR A 106 -2.56 14.28 14.87
C TYR A 106 -3.26 15.64 14.88
N ALA A 107 -4.47 15.75 15.45
CA ALA A 107 -5.08 17.06 15.72
C ALA A 107 -4.17 17.94 16.58
N GLY A 108 -3.47 17.36 17.57
CA GLY A 108 -2.49 18.06 18.41
C GLY A 108 -1.16 18.38 17.72
N ALA A 109 -0.86 17.75 16.58
CA ALA A 109 0.40 17.91 15.83
C ALA A 109 0.24 18.78 14.56
N GLY A 110 -0.84 19.58 14.47
CA GLY A 110 -1.15 20.37 13.28
C GLY A 110 -1.43 19.52 12.04
N GLY A 111 -1.93 18.29 12.23
CA GLY A 111 -2.24 17.33 11.17
C GLY A 111 -1.03 16.60 10.58
N ARG A 112 0.17 16.72 11.17
CA ARG A 112 1.39 16.10 10.62
C ARG A 112 1.67 14.73 11.26
N PRO A 113 1.57 13.62 10.50
CA PRO A 113 1.94 12.31 11.01
C PRO A 113 3.44 12.12 11.20
N ARG A 114 4.28 12.84 10.44
CA ARG A 114 5.76 12.77 10.50
C ARG A 114 6.40 14.11 10.15
N PRO A 115 7.70 14.32 10.49
CA PRO A 115 8.41 15.56 10.16
C PRO A 115 8.53 15.86 8.66
N ASP A 116 8.64 14.82 7.84
CA ASP A 116 8.78 14.85 6.36
C ASP A 116 7.44 14.92 5.62
N THR A 117 6.37 15.24 6.34
CA THR A 117 5.02 15.32 5.78
C THR A 117 4.67 16.74 5.34
N TYR A 118 4.25 16.88 4.08
CA TYR A 118 3.59 18.06 3.55
C TYR A 118 2.06 17.82 3.53
N VAL A 119 1.32 18.54 4.37
CA VAL A 119 -0.14 18.40 4.45
C VAL A 119 -0.78 19.12 3.27
N LEU A 120 -1.56 18.39 2.48
CA LEU A 120 -2.37 18.97 1.40
C LEU A 120 -3.68 19.51 1.97
N GLU A 121 -4.43 18.69 2.69
CA GLU A 121 -5.77 19.04 3.17
C GLU A 121 -6.17 18.22 4.40
N ASN A 122 -6.91 18.84 5.32
CA ASN A 122 -7.57 18.15 6.43
C ASN A 122 -9.07 18.11 6.16
N PHE A 123 -9.71 16.97 6.41
CA PHE A 123 -11.14 16.80 6.22
C PHE A 123 -11.80 16.42 7.53
N GLU A 124 -13.11 16.63 7.63
CA GLU A 124 -13.95 16.08 8.71
C GLU A 124 -14.19 14.56 8.53
N GLY A 125 -13.22 13.84 7.97
CA GLY A 125 -13.35 12.46 7.47
C GLY A 125 -13.75 11.42 8.51
N GLY A 126 -13.88 10.17 8.07
CA GLY A 126 -14.31 9.05 8.91
C GLY A 126 -15.41 8.20 8.28
N GLY A 127 -15.57 6.99 8.79
CA GLY A 127 -16.60 6.06 8.34
C GLY A 127 -16.35 5.48 6.96
N SER A 128 -15.08 5.29 6.61
CA SER A 128 -14.69 4.53 5.42
C SER A 128 -15.08 3.07 5.57
N ASP A 129 -15.21 2.40 4.42
CA ASP A 129 -15.25 0.95 4.38
C ASP A 129 -14.02 0.33 5.08
N ARG A 130 -14.25 -0.80 5.76
CA ARG A 130 -13.29 -1.48 6.62
C ARG A 130 -12.80 -2.81 6.05
N GLU A 131 -13.14 -3.17 4.82
CA GLU A 131 -12.81 -4.46 4.20
C GLU A 131 -11.32 -4.82 4.35
N ILE A 132 -10.42 -3.91 3.93
CA ILE A 132 -8.97 -4.18 4.05
C ILE A 132 -8.51 -4.25 5.51
N GLN A 133 -9.15 -3.51 6.42
CA GLN A 133 -8.85 -3.60 7.85
C GLN A 133 -9.27 -4.96 8.43
N ASP A 134 -10.41 -5.49 8.00
CA ASP A 134 -10.94 -6.77 8.46
C ASP A 134 -10.11 -7.94 7.93
N LEU A 135 -9.69 -7.88 6.66
CA LEU A 135 -8.75 -8.84 6.07
C LEU A 135 -7.41 -8.84 6.82
N ARG A 136 -6.88 -7.65 7.10
CA ARG A 136 -5.63 -7.45 7.86
C ARG A 136 -5.72 -8.01 9.27
N SER A 137 -6.79 -7.71 10.00
CA SER A 137 -7.00 -8.24 11.35
C SER A 137 -7.15 -9.77 11.33
N SER A 138 -7.94 -10.31 10.40
CA SER A 138 -8.15 -11.76 10.25
C SER A 138 -6.85 -12.50 9.94
N PHE A 139 -6.01 -11.92 9.08
CA PHE A 139 -4.70 -12.50 8.76
C PHE A 139 -3.73 -12.44 9.95
N GLU A 140 -3.73 -11.35 10.72
CA GLU A 140 -2.95 -11.27 11.95
C GLU A 140 -3.36 -12.34 12.97
N ASP A 141 -4.67 -12.57 13.14
CA ASP A 141 -5.19 -13.61 14.03
C ASP A 141 -4.80 -15.02 13.55
N LEU A 142 -4.83 -15.27 12.24
CA LEU A 142 -4.30 -16.50 11.65
C LEU A 142 -2.82 -16.70 12.00
N ILE A 143 -1.98 -15.68 11.79
CA ILE A 143 -0.55 -15.72 12.10
C ILE A 143 -0.33 -16.04 13.57
N ARG A 144 -1.03 -15.34 14.49
CA ARG A 144 -0.88 -15.54 15.94
C ARG A 144 -1.29 -16.94 16.36
N LYS A 145 -2.41 -17.45 15.80
CA LYS A 145 -2.88 -18.81 16.06
C LYS A 145 -1.89 -19.87 15.60
N LYS A 146 -1.25 -19.67 14.45
CA LYS A 146 -0.30 -20.62 13.86
C LYS A 146 1.07 -20.60 14.53
N THR A 147 1.59 -19.41 14.81
CA THR A 147 2.94 -19.24 15.34
C THR A 147 2.99 -19.38 16.86
N GLY A 148 1.89 -19.14 17.57
CA GLY A 148 1.84 -19.15 19.04
C GLY A 148 2.65 -18.03 19.70
N VAL A 149 3.16 -17.07 18.92
CA VAL A 149 3.96 -15.93 19.39
C VAL A 149 3.26 -14.61 19.05
N PRO A 150 3.54 -13.53 19.81
CA PRO A 150 2.99 -12.22 19.51
C PRO A 150 3.64 -11.64 18.24
N VAL A 151 3.04 -11.93 17.09
CA VAL A 151 3.33 -11.27 15.82
C VAL A 151 2.40 -10.07 15.66
N TYR A 152 2.99 -8.96 15.21
CA TYR A 152 2.26 -7.76 14.87
C TYR A 152 2.28 -7.55 13.36
N LEU A 153 1.09 -7.53 12.76
CA LEU A 153 0.94 -7.04 11.40
C LEU A 153 0.88 -5.50 11.50
N LEU A 154 1.87 -4.81 10.99
CA LEU A 154 1.93 -3.34 11.05
C LEU A 154 1.09 -2.71 9.94
N GLU A 155 1.12 -3.33 8.77
CA GLU A 155 0.42 -2.89 7.56
C GLU A 155 0.03 -4.09 6.70
N MET A 156 -1.11 -4.00 6.04
CA MET A 156 -1.46 -4.80 4.88
C MET A 156 -1.91 -3.85 3.78
N GLY A 157 -1.43 -4.06 2.56
CA GLY A 157 -1.80 -3.25 1.41
C GLY A 157 -2.02 -4.10 0.16
N VAL A 158 -3.09 -3.79 -0.55
CA VAL A 158 -3.35 -4.30 -1.91
C VAL A 158 -2.85 -3.25 -2.88
N PHE A 159 -2.05 -3.65 -3.86
CA PHE A 159 -1.35 -2.71 -4.74
C PHE A 159 -1.50 -3.06 -6.22
N ALA A 160 -1.37 -2.04 -7.06
CA ALA A 160 -1.17 -2.14 -8.50
C ALA A 160 0.09 -1.37 -8.91
N LEU A 161 0.99 -2.05 -9.63
CA LEU A 161 2.24 -1.49 -10.13
C LEU A 161 2.09 -1.02 -11.57
N ARG A 162 2.93 -0.05 -11.95
CA ARG A 162 2.99 0.48 -13.33
C ARG A 162 3.27 -0.59 -14.39
N CYS A 163 3.97 -1.66 -14.06
CA CYS A 163 4.22 -2.76 -14.99
C CYS A 163 2.99 -3.66 -15.24
N GLY A 164 1.88 -3.44 -14.55
CA GLY A 164 0.66 -4.24 -14.63
C GLY A 164 0.59 -5.40 -13.64
N CYS A 165 1.59 -5.55 -12.76
CA CYS A 165 1.47 -6.50 -11.65
C CYS A 165 0.56 -5.95 -10.56
N VAL A 166 -0.20 -6.82 -9.93
CA VAL A 166 -1.03 -6.51 -8.75
C VAL A 166 -0.69 -7.48 -7.63
N GLY A 167 -1.04 -7.16 -6.39
CA GLY A 167 -0.74 -8.07 -5.29
C GLY A 167 -1.12 -7.55 -3.92
N ILE A 168 -0.76 -8.33 -2.92
CA ILE A 168 -0.87 -8.00 -1.51
C ILE A 168 0.53 -7.98 -0.92
N SER A 169 0.84 -6.96 -0.14
CA SER A 169 2.03 -6.89 0.69
C SER A 169 1.62 -6.68 2.13
N THR A 170 2.37 -7.28 3.04
CA THR A 170 2.20 -7.09 4.47
C THR A 170 3.52 -6.69 5.11
N PHE A 171 3.46 -5.92 6.18
CA PHE A 171 4.62 -5.63 7.02
C PHE A 171 4.42 -6.25 8.39
N THR A 172 5.38 -7.05 8.82
CA THR A 172 5.31 -7.81 10.07
C THR A 172 6.41 -7.38 11.02
N ARG A 173 6.17 -7.56 12.32
CA ARG A 173 7.18 -7.44 13.37
C ARG A 173 7.11 -8.63 14.31
N GLY A 174 8.26 -9.21 14.64
CA GLY A 174 8.35 -10.37 15.52
C GLY A 174 8.03 -11.71 14.85
N MET A 175 7.86 -11.73 13.53
CA MET A 175 7.69 -12.97 12.75
C MET A 175 9.04 -13.60 12.45
N ARG A 176 9.14 -14.92 12.54
CA ARG A 176 10.32 -15.71 12.16
C ARG A 176 10.04 -16.58 10.94
N ARG A 177 11.08 -17.16 10.34
CA ARG A 177 10.98 -17.99 9.12
C ARG A 177 10.20 -19.31 9.27
N GLU A 178 10.00 -19.79 10.49
CA GLU A 178 9.32 -21.06 10.74
C GLU A 178 7.84 -20.98 10.33
N GLY A 179 7.37 -21.96 9.54
CA GLY A 179 5.97 -22.04 9.12
C GLY A 179 5.56 -21.06 8.01
N LEU A 180 6.52 -20.47 7.29
CA LEU A 180 6.23 -19.47 6.25
C LEU A 180 5.29 -19.97 5.14
N ASP A 181 5.42 -21.22 4.70
CA ASP A 181 4.56 -21.77 3.65
C ASP A 181 3.08 -21.72 4.04
N GLU A 182 2.73 -22.17 5.25
CA GLU A 182 1.32 -22.14 5.73
C GLU A 182 0.79 -20.70 5.86
N LEU A 183 1.64 -19.75 6.26
CA LEU A 183 1.25 -18.34 6.36
C LEU A 183 1.07 -17.70 4.98
N LEU A 184 1.91 -18.07 4.02
CA LEU A 184 1.79 -17.60 2.65
C LEU A 184 0.56 -18.22 1.95
N ASP A 185 0.22 -19.48 2.24
CA ASP A 185 -1.03 -20.08 1.78
C ASP A 185 -2.26 -19.35 2.36
N GLY A 186 -2.22 -18.94 3.64
CA GLY A 186 -3.28 -18.10 4.21
C GLY A 186 -3.41 -16.72 3.54
N LEU A 187 -2.29 -16.15 3.08
CA LEU A 187 -2.32 -14.89 2.30
C LEU A 187 -2.81 -15.13 0.87
N ASP A 188 -2.54 -16.31 0.31
CA ASP A 188 -3.06 -16.78 -1.00
C ASP A 188 -4.59 -16.81 -0.98
N GLU A 189 -5.20 -17.38 0.07
CA GLU A 189 -6.67 -17.41 0.24
C GLU A 189 -7.29 -16.01 0.25
N ILE A 190 -6.63 -15.04 0.88
CA ILE A 190 -7.06 -13.63 0.87
C ILE A 190 -6.94 -13.04 -0.54
N ALA A 191 -5.84 -13.32 -1.24
CA ALA A 191 -5.64 -12.87 -2.61
C ALA A 191 -6.69 -13.43 -3.57
N GLU A 192 -7.03 -14.72 -3.46
CA GLU A 192 -8.11 -15.35 -4.20
C GLU A 192 -9.46 -14.67 -3.94
N GLY A 193 -9.76 -14.34 -2.67
CA GLY A 193 -10.96 -13.59 -2.29
C GLY A 193 -11.05 -12.20 -2.95
N LEU A 194 -9.91 -11.56 -3.20
CA LEU A 194 -9.79 -10.29 -3.91
C LEU A 194 -9.65 -10.46 -5.44
N SER A 195 -9.79 -11.68 -5.96
CA SER A 195 -9.58 -12.05 -7.36
C SER A 195 -8.20 -11.70 -7.91
N ILE A 196 -7.17 -11.81 -7.07
CA ILE A 196 -5.77 -11.69 -7.44
C ILE A 196 -5.23 -13.11 -7.68
N ASN A 197 -4.71 -13.38 -8.89
CA ASN A 197 -4.06 -14.65 -9.16
C ASN A 197 -2.63 -14.67 -8.60
N SER A 198 -2.35 -15.62 -7.74
CA SER A 198 -1.09 -15.72 -7.02
C SER A 198 -0.02 -16.45 -7.84
N ASP A 199 0.54 -15.73 -8.81
CA ASP A 199 1.66 -16.23 -9.62
C ASP A 199 2.93 -16.35 -8.78
N LEU A 200 3.14 -15.49 -7.78
CA LEU A 200 4.32 -15.49 -6.91
C LEU A 200 3.94 -15.23 -5.44
N LEU A 201 4.34 -16.15 -4.56
CA LEU A 201 4.20 -16.05 -3.11
C LEU A 201 5.60 -16.03 -2.48
N TYR A 202 5.89 -14.99 -1.72
CA TYR A 202 7.22 -14.84 -1.14
C TYR A 202 7.24 -14.03 0.14
N ALA A 203 8.23 -14.30 0.98
CA ALA A 203 8.57 -13.52 2.15
C ALA A 203 9.87 -12.74 1.91
N THR A 204 9.97 -11.54 2.46
CA THR A 204 11.24 -10.82 2.57
C THR A 204 11.76 -10.95 3.98
N ILE A 205 13.00 -11.40 4.12
CA ILE A 205 13.67 -11.57 5.40
C ILE A 205 14.66 -10.43 5.60
N ILE A 206 14.75 -9.90 6.83
CA ILE A 206 15.75 -8.88 7.14
C ILE A 206 17.16 -9.49 6.98
N PRO A 207 18.04 -8.93 6.12
CA PRO A 207 19.35 -9.50 5.86
C PRO A 207 20.18 -9.74 7.13
N GLY A 208 20.79 -10.92 7.23
CA GLY A 208 21.59 -11.30 8.41
C GLY A 208 20.77 -11.72 9.63
N THR A 209 19.45 -11.87 9.50
CA THR A 209 18.55 -12.30 10.58
C THR A 209 17.60 -13.42 10.12
N GLU A 210 16.84 -13.97 11.07
CA GLU A 210 15.71 -14.87 10.83
C GLU A 210 14.35 -14.13 10.87
N GLU A 211 14.34 -12.80 10.99
CA GLU A 211 13.12 -12.02 11.09
C GLU A 211 12.49 -11.75 9.72
N VAL A 212 11.21 -12.08 9.62
CA VAL A 212 10.42 -11.85 8.41
C VAL A 212 9.88 -10.43 8.46
N MET A 213 10.23 -9.65 7.43
CA MET A 213 9.81 -8.26 7.28
C MET A 213 8.47 -8.16 6.56
N THR A 214 8.28 -8.94 5.49
CA THR A 214 7.06 -8.90 4.68
C THR A 214 6.64 -10.27 4.21
N LEU A 215 5.34 -10.51 4.12
CA LEU A 215 4.73 -11.59 3.33
C LEU A 215 4.00 -10.98 2.14
N ASN A 216 4.13 -11.59 0.97
CA ASN A 216 3.66 -11.03 -0.28
C ASN A 216 3.03 -12.09 -1.18
N VAL A 217 1.97 -11.67 -1.86
CA VAL A 217 1.34 -12.37 -2.97
C VAL A 217 1.34 -11.42 -4.16
N LYS A 218 1.68 -11.93 -5.35
CA LYS A 218 1.74 -11.12 -6.55
C LYS A 218 1.22 -11.87 -7.77
N GLN A 219 0.30 -11.23 -8.47
CA GLN A 219 -0.03 -11.53 -9.86
C GLN A 219 0.96 -10.81 -10.76
N LEU A 220 1.68 -11.57 -11.58
CA LEU A 220 2.72 -11.05 -12.44
C LEU A 220 2.15 -10.69 -13.81
N CYS A 221 2.57 -9.56 -14.36
CA CYS A 221 2.41 -9.33 -15.79
C CYS A 221 3.33 -10.26 -16.59
N GLU A 222 3.04 -10.46 -17.88
CA GLU A 222 3.78 -11.37 -18.76
C GLU A 222 5.30 -11.12 -18.72
N GLU A 223 5.71 -9.85 -18.78
CA GLU A 223 7.13 -9.48 -18.77
C GLU A 223 7.80 -9.76 -17.41
N CYS A 224 7.10 -9.49 -16.30
CA CYS A 224 7.65 -9.80 -14.99
C CYS A 224 7.75 -11.30 -14.76
N ASN A 225 6.80 -12.09 -15.26
CA ASN A 225 6.85 -13.54 -15.14
C ASN A 225 8.04 -14.14 -15.90
N LYS A 226 8.37 -13.63 -17.10
CA LYS A 226 9.55 -14.07 -17.86
C LYS A 226 10.88 -13.75 -17.18
N ARG A 227 10.95 -12.62 -16.46
CA ARG A 227 12.20 -12.01 -15.97
C ARG A 227 12.58 -12.37 -14.56
N TYR A 228 11.70 -13.00 -13.77
CA TYR A 228 11.98 -13.30 -12.37
C TYR A 228 12.99 -14.46 -12.19
N ARG A 229 14.20 -14.31 -12.73
CA ARG A 229 15.24 -15.35 -12.69
C ARG A 229 16.26 -14.92 -11.64
N ASN A 230 16.27 -15.62 -10.50
CA ASN A 230 17.08 -15.36 -9.31
C ASN A 230 16.52 -14.26 -8.38
N PRO A 231 15.71 -14.63 -7.37
CA PRO A 231 15.41 -13.71 -6.29
C PRO A 231 16.68 -13.20 -5.61
N ARG A 232 16.61 -12.01 -5.02
CA ARG A 232 17.65 -11.53 -4.11
C ARG A 232 17.78 -12.50 -2.93
N ALA A 233 18.96 -12.53 -2.30
CA ALA A 233 19.24 -13.46 -1.20
C ALA A 233 18.34 -13.28 0.04
N ASP A 234 17.69 -12.12 0.18
CA ASP A 234 16.75 -11.81 1.25
C ASP A 234 15.31 -12.27 0.97
N ILE A 235 15.05 -12.87 -0.19
CA ILE A 235 13.71 -13.31 -0.61
C ILE A 235 13.59 -14.83 -0.47
N TYR A 236 12.62 -15.25 0.32
CA TYR A 236 12.17 -16.64 0.39
C TYR A 236 10.95 -16.81 -0.50
N ILE A 237 11.06 -17.63 -1.55
CA ILE A 237 9.93 -17.96 -2.44
C ILE A 237 9.30 -19.27 -1.96
N SER A 238 8.01 -19.23 -1.62
CA SER A 238 7.23 -20.43 -1.32
C SER A 238 6.68 -21.05 -2.60
N ARG A 239 6.15 -20.21 -3.51
CA ARG A 239 5.50 -20.66 -4.74
C ARG A 239 5.71 -19.68 -5.88
N TRP A 240 5.97 -20.22 -7.08
CA TRP A 240 6.01 -19.47 -8.34
C TRP A 240 5.41 -20.32 -9.46
N LYS A 241 4.43 -19.80 -10.19
CA LYS A 241 3.71 -20.45 -11.30
C LYS A 241 4.09 -19.89 -12.67
#